data_AF-A0A9D8G3H1-F1
#
_entry.id   AF-A0A9D8G3H1-F1
#
_cell.length_a   1.000
_cell.length_b   1.000
_cell.length_c   1.000
_cell.angle_alpha   90.00
_cell.angle_beta   90.00
_cell.angle_gamma   90.00
#
_symmetry.space_group_name_H-M   'P 1'
#
loop_
_entity.id
_entity.type
_entity.pdbx_description
1 polymer ?
#
loop_
_entity_poly.entity_id
_entity_poly.type
_entity_poly.pdbx_seq_one_letter_code
_entity_poly.pdbx_strand_id
1 'polypeptide(L)'
;MRVRLGFLALCVIGPSFLLFAETSSLNKTQDEVAELFRNLSLVKKINHEIHEHLPYSYNYSLIMGYFAMPSARMAPTGMAALGYSYASPYNNYSLNFQMFSHIELVGNYRVFKGIQESGFGHMGFGDDTDRTASVKFALYQQGKGLKYIPSLSFGFDDFYGSRRFYSFYVCATEELLNCNLELTLGYGHGRIRGFYGGLAWTPLRQTSFPLLKDLTFMAEYDANNYKHHLHEHPKGRKVHSPINVGLSLNLFDFLQFKVSSIRGSHLAASAALYYNIGSSKGFFPKVRNPPFYTAPVDVEPVSYLRTEEELAQELAYAFCEQGLNLYRAYLMEGSENTLWLKIINTRYREELQVRDRIQHLLATLMPSNISSTIVVIEADGIPTQAYFFRTKDLERFREGKIGDYELKAISPMMEGSATPQQPATLIYKRSKDIWTFTFRPRLITFFGSTTGKIKYSTGFIAGLEGYLFDSIYYKTQISYNIASSLANLRGIDMYNLSHLPIVRSDSILYYQGHNFSLEQAYLQKGYNVGRGWYTRFALGYFEPAYGGIAFESLYYPVGSSWALGIEAAGVLKRTYHGAGF
;
A
#
# COMPACT_ATOMS: atom_id res chain seq x y z
N MET A 1 -0.95 60.80 46.02
CA MET A 1 0.38 60.70 46.66
C MET A 1 1.40 60.79 45.52
N ARG A 2 1.71 61.97 44.96
CA ARG A 2 2.83 62.91 45.30
C ARG A 2 4.13 62.14 45.64
N VAL A 3 5.31 62.28 45.03
CA VAL A 3 6.02 63.36 44.27
C VAL A 3 7.28 62.69 43.65
N ARG A 4 7.61 62.84 42.35
CA ARG A 4 8.60 63.79 41.71
C ARG A 4 10.08 63.52 42.15
N LEU A 5 11.14 63.64 41.34
CA LEU A 5 11.48 64.66 40.34
C LEU A 5 12.82 64.29 39.64
N GLY A 6 13.01 64.73 38.39
CA GLY A 6 14.32 64.80 37.73
C GLY A 6 14.22 65.32 36.29
N PHE A 7 14.32 66.64 36.13
CA PHE A 7 14.18 67.44 34.89
C PHE A 7 15.57 67.94 34.43
N LEU A 8 15.82 68.00 33.12
CA LEU A 8 16.49 69.07 32.31
C LEU A 8 16.84 68.48 30.91
N ALA A 9 16.26 68.89 29.77
CA ALA A 9 16.47 70.12 28.96
C ALA A 9 17.90 70.20 28.37
N LEU A 10 18.22 70.41 27.07
CA LEU A 10 17.57 71.15 25.96
C LEU A 10 18.31 70.83 24.60
N CYS A 11 17.69 71.21 23.46
CA CYS A 11 18.26 71.54 22.12
C CYS A 11 18.68 70.40 21.14
N VAL A 12 18.49 70.43 19.80
CA VAL A 12 18.00 71.39 18.80
C VAL A 12 17.71 70.61 17.47
N ILE A 13 16.56 70.90 16.84
CA ILE A 13 16.17 70.99 15.41
C ILE A 13 16.92 70.19 14.32
N GLY A 14 16.13 69.45 13.53
CA GLY A 14 16.32 69.25 12.09
C GLY A 14 15.08 68.60 11.44
N PRO A 15 14.30 69.29 10.59
CA PRO A 15 13.15 68.71 9.92
C PRO A 15 13.63 67.97 8.66
N SER A 16 13.56 66.64 8.67
CA SER A 16 13.84 65.82 7.49
C SER A 16 12.57 65.06 7.10
N PHE A 17 11.97 65.53 6.02
CA PHE A 17 11.02 64.81 5.17
C PHE A 17 11.45 63.35 4.97
N LEU A 18 10.66 62.39 5.45
CA LEU A 18 10.63 61.00 4.98
C LEU A 18 9.26 60.42 5.36
N LEU A 19 8.24 60.77 4.59
CA LEU A 19 6.89 60.21 4.69
C LEU A 19 6.41 59.98 3.26
N PHE A 20 5.85 58.78 3.04
CA PHE A 20 5.23 58.26 1.80
C PHE A 20 6.16 57.62 0.75
N ALA A 21 6.71 56.44 1.08
CA ALA A 21 7.10 55.45 0.07
C ALA A 21 6.85 53.99 0.53
N GLU A 22 6.81 53.73 1.84
CA GLU A 22 6.58 52.36 2.38
C GLU A 22 5.12 51.95 2.47
N THR A 23 4.17 52.90 2.52
CA THR A 23 2.74 52.56 2.61
C THR A 23 2.17 51.96 1.32
N SER A 24 2.74 52.30 0.15
CA SER A 24 2.26 51.73 -1.12
C SER A 24 2.77 50.30 -1.36
N SER A 25 3.99 49.96 -0.93
CA SER A 25 4.53 48.60 -1.05
C SER A 25 3.88 47.65 -0.05
N LEU A 26 3.59 48.12 1.17
CA LEU A 26 2.82 47.39 2.18
C LEU A 26 1.37 47.15 1.74
N ASN A 27 0.68 48.15 1.18
CA ASN A 27 -0.67 47.96 0.66
C ASN A 27 -0.69 47.01 -0.55
N LYS A 28 0.30 47.11 -1.45
CA LYS A 28 0.42 46.23 -2.61
C LYS A 28 0.72 44.77 -2.22
N THR A 29 1.60 44.56 -1.24
CA THR A 29 1.85 43.21 -0.70
C THR A 29 0.65 42.66 0.08
N GLN A 30 -0.11 43.50 0.79
CA GLN A 30 -1.37 43.09 1.42
C GLN A 30 -2.44 42.69 0.40
N ASP A 31 -2.56 43.44 -0.70
CA ASP A 31 -3.49 43.14 -1.80
C ASP A 31 -3.10 41.84 -2.52
N GLU A 32 -1.81 41.63 -2.81
CA GLU A 32 -1.29 40.40 -3.41
C GLU A 32 -1.52 39.17 -2.50
N VAL A 33 -1.31 39.33 -1.19
CA VAL A 33 -1.59 38.27 -0.21
C VAL A 33 -3.10 37.99 -0.10
N ALA A 34 -3.93 39.04 -0.11
CA ALA A 34 -5.39 38.88 -0.09
C ALA A 34 -5.90 38.19 -1.36
N GLU A 35 -5.34 38.52 -2.52
CA GLU A 35 -5.62 37.85 -3.80
C GLU A 35 -5.19 36.38 -3.76
N LEU A 36 -4.00 36.08 -3.23
CA LEU A 36 -3.54 34.71 -3.04
C LEU A 36 -4.50 33.90 -2.16
N PHE A 37 -4.92 34.42 -1.01
CA PHE A 37 -5.90 33.73 -0.16
C PHE A 37 -7.25 33.53 -0.84
N ARG A 38 -7.71 34.52 -1.62
CA ARG A 38 -8.95 34.42 -2.39
C ARG A 38 -8.83 33.33 -3.45
N ASN A 39 -7.72 33.29 -4.19
CA ASN A 39 -7.44 32.25 -5.18
C ASN A 39 -7.31 30.86 -4.54
N LEU A 40 -6.61 30.74 -3.41
CA LEU A 40 -6.53 29.49 -2.66
C LEU A 40 -7.90 29.03 -2.14
N SER A 41 -8.76 29.96 -1.71
CA SER A 41 -10.11 29.64 -1.29
C SER A 41 -10.99 29.16 -2.46
N LEU A 42 -10.85 29.78 -3.63
CA LEU A 42 -11.53 29.38 -4.85
C LEU A 42 -11.07 28.00 -5.31
N VAL A 43 -9.76 27.77 -5.35
CA VAL A 43 -9.17 26.46 -5.67
C VAL A 43 -9.66 25.40 -4.67
N LYS A 44 -9.70 25.72 -3.37
CA LYS A 44 -10.23 24.80 -2.35
C LYS A 44 -11.71 24.48 -2.57
N LYS A 45 -12.52 25.47 -2.94
CA LYS A 45 -13.95 25.27 -3.25
C LYS A 45 -14.14 24.42 -4.51
N ILE A 46 -13.43 24.73 -5.59
CA ILE A 46 -13.48 23.97 -6.84
C ILE A 46 -13.01 22.53 -6.61
N ASN A 47 -11.92 22.32 -5.88
CA ASN A 47 -11.44 20.98 -5.52
C ASN A 47 -12.47 20.24 -4.67
N HIS A 48 -13.15 20.92 -3.75
CA HIS A 48 -14.22 20.29 -2.97
C HIS A 48 -15.38 19.85 -3.87
N GLU A 49 -15.85 20.70 -4.79
CA GLU A 49 -16.94 20.38 -5.73
C GLU A 49 -16.57 19.25 -6.70
N ILE A 50 -15.32 19.19 -7.18
CA ILE A 50 -14.84 18.14 -8.09
C ILE A 50 -14.73 16.78 -7.38
N HIS A 51 -14.44 16.78 -6.08
CA HIS A 51 -14.23 15.57 -5.29
C HIS A 51 -15.43 15.17 -4.42
N GLU A 52 -16.51 15.95 -4.43
CA GLU A 52 -17.72 15.63 -3.67
C GLU A 52 -18.47 14.49 -4.37
N HIS A 53 -18.64 13.38 -3.64
CA HIS A 53 -19.33 12.19 -4.12
C HIS A 53 -20.22 11.62 -3.02
N LEU A 54 -21.27 10.89 -3.42
CA LEU A 54 -22.04 10.06 -2.51
C LEU A 54 -21.20 8.85 -2.03
N PRO A 55 -21.51 8.29 -0.84
CA PRO A 55 -20.76 7.18 -0.28
C PRO A 55 -20.69 5.98 -1.23
N TYR A 56 -19.50 5.43 -1.42
CA TYR A 56 -19.31 4.22 -2.21
C TYR A 56 -19.99 3.01 -1.56
N SER A 57 -20.52 2.12 -2.40
CA SER A 57 -21.35 1.00 -2.00
C SER A 57 -20.96 -0.27 -2.77
N TYR A 58 -20.56 -1.32 -2.05
CA TYR A 58 -20.18 -2.61 -2.63
C TYR A 58 -21.33 -3.62 -2.53
N ASN A 59 -21.73 -4.22 -3.65
CA ASN A 59 -22.78 -5.24 -3.69
C ASN A 59 -22.34 -6.55 -2.98
N TYR A 60 -23.20 -7.57 -2.96
CA TYR A 60 -22.89 -8.85 -2.29
C TYR A 60 -21.73 -9.64 -2.88
N SER A 61 -21.36 -9.37 -4.12
CA SER A 61 -20.16 -9.90 -4.76
C SER A 61 -18.99 -8.93 -4.68
N LEU A 62 -19.13 -7.81 -3.95
CA LEU A 62 -18.09 -6.80 -3.77
C LEU A 62 -17.70 -6.05 -5.05
N ILE A 63 -18.63 -5.93 -5.99
CA ILE A 63 -18.56 -5.00 -7.12
C ILE A 63 -19.28 -3.72 -6.71
N MET A 64 -18.81 -2.54 -7.14
CA MET A 64 -19.56 -1.30 -6.88
C MET A 64 -21.00 -1.40 -7.40
N GLY A 65 -21.98 -1.15 -6.54
CA GLY A 65 -23.40 -1.35 -6.82
C GLY A 65 -24.29 -1.33 -5.58
N TYR A 66 -25.49 -1.87 -5.71
CA TYR A 66 -26.51 -1.88 -4.66
C TYR A 66 -26.43 -3.16 -3.81
N PHE A 67 -27.32 -4.13 -4.02
CA PHE A 67 -27.28 -5.42 -3.33
C PHE A 67 -26.81 -6.54 -4.27
N ALA A 68 -27.53 -6.75 -5.37
CA ALA A 68 -27.14 -7.69 -6.42
C ALA A 68 -26.74 -6.98 -7.71
N MET A 69 -27.34 -5.82 -8.00
CA MET A 69 -27.12 -5.11 -9.25
C MET A 69 -25.89 -4.19 -9.18
N PRO A 70 -25.06 -4.15 -10.24
CA PRO A 70 -23.89 -3.26 -10.29
C PRO A 70 -24.31 -1.82 -10.60
N SER A 71 -23.41 -0.88 -10.27
CA SER A 71 -23.52 0.52 -10.68
C SER A 71 -22.34 0.90 -11.57
N ALA A 72 -22.48 2.04 -12.27
CA ALA A 72 -21.43 2.59 -13.10
C ALA A 72 -20.33 3.30 -12.32
N ARG A 73 -20.48 3.44 -11.00
CA ARG A 73 -19.49 4.03 -10.10
C ARG A 73 -18.22 3.18 -10.04
N MET A 74 -17.08 3.84 -9.94
CA MET A 74 -15.79 3.23 -9.64
C MET A 74 -15.24 3.72 -8.31
N ALA A 75 -14.52 2.86 -7.60
CA ALA A 75 -13.80 3.28 -6.40
C ALA A 75 -12.58 4.17 -6.78
N PRO A 76 -11.99 4.89 -5.82
CA PRO A 76 -10.70 5.53 -6.02
C PRO A 76 -9.61 4.52 -6.40
N THR A 77 -8.64 4.95 -7.22
CA THR A 77 -7.51 4.10 -7.62
C THR A 77 -6.71 3.64 -6.40
N GLY A 78 -6.39 2.34 -6.37
CA GLY A 78 -5.70 1.69 -5.26
C GLY A 78 -6.61 1.21 -4.13
N MET A 79 -7.94 1.38 -4.25
CA MET A 79 -8.89 0.81 -3.30
C MET A 79 -8.88 -0.73 -3.38
N ALA A 80 -8.67 -1.37 -2.24
CA ALA A 80 -8.84 -2.80 -2.06
C ALA A 80 -9.94 -3.05 -1.05
N ALA A 81 -10.74 -4.10 -1.24
CA ALA A 81 -11.78 -4.45 -0.30
C ALA A 81 -11.92 -5.97 -0.13
N LEU A 82 -12.23 -6.37 1.10
CA LEU A 82 -12.44 -7.75 1.54
C LEU A 82 -13.82 -7.81 2.17
N GLY A 83 -14.62 -8.82 1.85
CA GLY A 83 -15.96 -8.86 2.41
C GLY A 83 -16.59 -10.23 2.43
N TYR A 84 -17.57 -10.33 3.30
CA TYR A 84 -18.43 -11.48 3.50
C TYR A 84 -19.87 -11.07 3.24
N SER A 85 -20.61 -11.89 2.50
CA SER A 85 -22.06 -11.73 2.38
C SER A 85 -22.78 -13.05 2.57
N TYR A 86 -23.91 -12.96 3.27
CA TYR A 86 -24.92 -14.00 3.37
C TYR A 86 -26.11 -13.57 2.51
N ALA A 87 -26.34 -14.26 1.40
CA ALA A 87 -27.47 -14.04 0.51
C ALA A 87 -28.04 -15.40 0.13
N SER A 88 -29.03 -15.87 0.91
CA SER A 88 -29.52 -17.26 0.86
C SER A 88 -29.70 -17.78 -0.57
N PRO A 89 -29.13 -18.94 -0.94
CA PRO A 89 -28.43 -19.92 -0.09
C PRO A 89 -26.90 -19.74 -0.08
N TYR A 90 -26.38 -18.60 -0.52
CA TYR A 90 -24.95 -18.41 -0.71
C TYR A 90 -24.29 -17.70 0.48
N ASN A 91 -23.11 -18.22 0.82
CA ASN A 91 -22.11 -17.47 1.57
C ASN A 91 -21.01 -17.07 0.59
N ASN A 92 -20.82 -15.77 0.39
CA ASN A 92 -19.80 -15.25 -0.51
C ASN A 92 -18.65 -14.66 0.29
N TYR A 93 -17.43 -15.07 -0.02
CA TYR A 93 -16.21 -14.42 0.42
C TYR A 93 -15.60 -13.74 -0.79
N SER A 94 -15.39 -12.44 -0.71
CA SER A 94 -15.10 -11.63 -1.88
C SER A 94 -13.90 -10.74 -1.64
N LEU A 95 -13.12 -10.55 -2.69
CA LEU A 95 -11.98 -9.64 -2.73
C LEU A 95 -12.15 -8.75 -3.97
N ASN A 96 -12.04 -7.44 -3.76
CA ASN A 96 -12.09 -6.42 -4.81
C ASN A 96 -10.77 -5.67 -4.85
N PHE A 97 -10.31 -5.33 -6.06
CA PHE A 97 -9.20 -4.43 -6.25
C PHE A 97 -9.44 -3.47 -7.43
N GLN A 98 -9.44 -2.18 -7.12
CA GLN A 98 -9.54 -1.09 -8.09
C GLN A 98 -8.12 -0.67 -8.53
N MET A 99 -7.52 -1.45 -9.43
CA MET A 99 -6.15 -1.21 -9.91
C MET A 99 -5.99 0.15 -10.60
N PHE A 100 -6.94 0.50 -11.45
CA PHE A 100 -6.95 1.73 -12.21
C PHE A 100 -8.29 2.45 -12.02
N SER A 101 -8.34 3.75 -12.29
CA SER A 101 -9.58 4.54 -12.23
C SER A 101 -10.67 4.05 -13.21
N HIS A 102 -10.34 3.17 -14.15
CA HIS A 102 -11.26 2.62 -15.14
C HIS A 102 -11.40 1.10 -15.12
N ILE A 103 -10.70 0.38 -14.23
CA ILE A 103 -10.73 -1.09 -14.17
C ILE A 103 -10.90 -1.55 -12.72
N GLU A 104 -11.98 -2.28 -12.47
CA GLU A 104 -12.31 -2.93 -11.19
C GLU A 104 -12.24 -4.46 -11.40
N LEU A 105 -11.47 -5.16 -10.57
CA LEU A 105 -11.41 -6.61 -10.55
C LEU A 105 -11.96 -7.18 -9.25
N VAL A 106 -12.68 -8.29 -9.37
CA VAL A 106 -13.29 -8.96 -8.23
C VAL A 106 -13.07 -10.47 -8.32
N GLY A 107 -12.68 -11.08 -7.21
CA GLY A 107 -12.68 -12.53 -7.03
C GLY A 107 -13.67 -12.91 -5.94
N ASN A 108 -14.48 -13.94 -6.18
CA ASN A 108 -15.39 -14.49 -5.18
C ASN A 108 -15.15 -15.98 -4.97
N TYR A 109 -15.19 -16.40 -3.71
CA TYR A 109 -15.33 -17.78 -3.30
C TYR A 109 -16.74 -17.97 -2.74
N ARG A 110 -17.56 -18.72 -3.47
CA ARG A 110 -18.99 -18.89 -3.23
C ARG A 110 -19.26 -20.26 -2.64
N VAL A 111 -19.96 -20.33 -1.51
CA VAL A 111 -20.37 -21.58 -0.87
C VAL A 111 -21.88 -21.76 -0.99
N PHE A 112 -22.30 -22.89 -1.54
CA PHE A 112 -23.69 -23.23 -1.82
C PHE A 112 -24.24 -24.04 -0.65
N LYS A 113 -24.84 -23.37 0.34
CA LYS A 113 -25.29 -24.04 1.56
C LYS A 113 -26.36 -25.08 1.25
N GLY A 114 -26.12 -26.33 1.65
CA GLY A 114 -27.07 -27.44 1.49
C GLY A 114 -27.10 -28.07 0.11
N ILE A 115 -26.20 -27.69 -0.80
CA ILE A 115 -25.98 -28.38 -2.08
C ILE A 115 -24.71 -29.18 -1.94
N GLN A 116 -24.77 -30.48 -2.20
CA GLN A 116 -23.60 -31.34 -2.11
C GLN A 116 -22.73 -31.20 -3.36
N GLU A 117 -21.42 -31.11 -3.17
CA GLU A 117 -20.44 -31.03 -4.27
C GLU A 117 -20.55 -32.30 -5.15
N SER A 118 -20.51 -32.15 -6.47
CA SER A 118 -20.81 -33.24 -7.41
C SER A 118 -19.66 -34.24 -7.65
N GLY A 119 -18.40 -33.82 -7.60
CA GLY A 119 -17.24 -34.65 -7.89
C GLY A 119 -16.83 -35.59 -6.76
N PHE A 120 -17.06 -35.17 -5.51
CA PHE A 120 -16.73 -35.88 -4.28
C PHE A 120 -17.97 -36.09 -3.40
N GLY A 121 -19.17 -35.82 -3.93
CA GLY A 121 -20.43 -35.82 -3.20
C GLY A 121 -20.66 -37.11 -2.43
N HIS A 122 -20.61 -38.25 -3.10
CA HIS A 122 -20.77 -39.56 -2.46
C HIS A 122 -19.65 -39.91 -1.46
N MET A 123 -18.52 -39.21 -1.54
CA MET A 123 -17.38 -39.37 -0.63
C MET A 123 -17.39 -38.37 0.54
N GLY A 124 -18.41 -37.50 0.64
CA GLY A 124 -18.65 -36.66 1.82
C GLY A 124 -17.93 -35.31 1.87
N PHE A 125 -17.70 -34.65 0.72
CA PHE A 125 -16.99 -33.35 0.65
C PHE A 125 -17.83 -32.11 1.07
N GLY A 126 -19.10 -32.31 1.45
CA GLY A 126 -19.97 -31.28 2.00
C GLY A 126 -20.53 -30.31 0.96
N ASP A 127 -20.73 -29.05 1.36
CA ASP A 127 -21.32 -27.99 0.51
C ASP A 127 -20.53 -27.80 -0.80
N ASP A 128 -21.21 -27.57 -1.93
CA ASP A 128 -20.61 -27.21 -3.21
C ASP A 128 -19.99 -25.82 -3.13
N THR A 129 -18.93 -25.57 -3.91
CA THR A 129 -18.23 -24.29 -3.92
C THR A 129 -17.78 -23.90 -5.30
N ASP A 130 -17.77 -22.59 -5.56
CA ASP A 130 -17.37 -22.04 -6.85
C ASP A 130 -16.41 -20.86 -6.66
N ARG A 131 -15.52 -20.68 -7.64
CA ARG A 131 -14.50 -19.63 -7.67
C ARG A 131 -14.74 -18.81 -8.92
N THR A 132 -15.20 -17.58 -8.73
CA THR A 132 -15.61 -16.70 -9.83
C THR A 132 -14.70 -15.49 -9.91
N ALA A 133 -14.43 -15.02 -11.12
CA ALA A 133 -13.73 -13.76 -11.37
C ALA A 133 -14.64 -12.83 -12.18
N SER A 134 -14.78 -11.59 -11.73
CA SER A 134 -15.53 -10.53 -12.41
C SER A 134 -14.61 -9.35 -12.73
N VAL A 135 -14.95 -8.63 -13.80
CA VAL A 135 -14.26 -7.40 -14.22
C VAL A 135 -15.27 -6.35 -14.63
N LYS A 136 -15.03 -5.09 -14.26
CA LYS A 136 -15.81 -3.93 -14.70
C LYS A 136 -14.91 -2.84 -15.26
N PHE A 137 -15.35 -2.25 -16.37
CA PHE A 137 -14.67 -1.18 -17.08
C PHE A 137 -15.52 0.09 -17.06
N ALA A 138 -14.92 1.22 -16.69
CA ALA A 138 -15.57 2.51 -16.82
C ALA A 138 -15.26 3.13 -18.17
N LEU A 139 -16.31 3.45 -18.92
CA LEU A 139 -16.24 4.22 -20.16
C LEU A 139 -16.13 5.71 -19.85
N TYR A 140 -16.93 6.16 -18.89
CA TYR A 140 -16.96 7.56 -18.46
C TYR A 140 -17.31 7.62 -16.96
N GLN A 141 -16.75 8.60 -16.25
CA GLN A 141 -17.10 8.88 -14.86
C GLN A 141 -17.48 10.36 -14.75
N GLN A 142 -18.58 10.62 -14.04
CA GLN A 142 -19.05 11.96 -13.74
C GLN A 142 -17.93 12.77 -13.04
N GLY A 143 -17.78 14.04 -13.41
CA GLY A 143 -16.68 14.91 -12.92
C GLY A 143 -15.47 15.05 -13.87
N LYS A 144 -15.42 14.31 -14.99
CA LYS A 144 -14.33 14.40 -16.00
C LYS A 144 -14.58 15.38 -17.15
N GLY A 145 -15.49 16.35 -16.99
CA GLY A 145 -15.64 17.50 -17.88
C GLY A 145 -17.00 17.63 -18.58
N LEU A 146 -17.74 16.54 -18.81
CA LEU A 146 -19.09 16.58 -19.39
C LEU A 146 -20.13 16.57 -18.27
N LYS A 147 -20.72 17.75 -18.00
CA LYS A 147 -21.58 18.02 -16.82
C LYS A 147 -22.89 17.21 -16.77
N TYR A 148 -23.38 16.76 -17.93
CA TYR A 148 -24.71 16.14 -18.06
C TYR A 148 -24.66 14.67 -18.47
N ILE A 149 -23.47 14.07 -18.52
CA ILE A 149 -23.32 12.65 -18.87
C ILE A 149 -23.18 11.86 -17.59
N PRO A 150 -24.05 10.86 -17.34
CA PRO A 150 -23.92 9.98 -16.19
C PRO A 150 -22.63 9.17 -16.30
N SER A 151 -22.16 8.65 -15.17
CA SER A 151 -21.10 7.65 -15.21
C SER A 151 -21.56 6.45 -16.03
N LEU A 152 -20.72 5.97 -16.95
CA LEU A 152 -21.02 4.84 -17.84
C LEU A 152 -20.00 3.73 -17.61
N SER A 153 -20.48 2.50 -17.43
CA SER A 153 -19.64 1.33 -17.28
C SER A 153 -20.24 0.11 -17.96
N PHE A 154 -19.39 -0.88 -18.21
CA PHE A 154 -19.80 -2.22 -18.57
C PHE A 154 -18.96 -3.23 -17.79
N GLY A 155 -19.50 -4.43 -17.59
CA GLY A 155 -18.79 -5.45 -16.84
C GLY A 155 -19.19 -6.86 -17.23
N PHE A 156 -18.32 -7.79 -16.85
CA PHE A 156 -18.51 -9.21 -16.99
C PHE A 156 -18.41 -9.85 -15.61
N ASP A 157 -19.49 -10.47 -15.17
CA ASP A 157 -19.48 -11.35 -14.02
C ASP A 157 -19.07 -12.76 -14.41
N ASP A 158 -18.26 -13.40 -13.56
CA ASP A 158 -17.84 -14.78 -13.72
C ASP A 158 -17.36 -15.11 -15.15
N PHE A 159 -16.47 -14.26 -15.68
CA PHE A 159 -16.00 -14.36 -17.07
C PHE A 159 -15.02 -15.52 -17.30
N TYR A 160 -14.46 -16.07 -16.21
CA TYR A 160 -13.43 -17.10 -16.19
C TYR A 160 -13.74 -18.14 -15.10
N GLY A 161 -13.46 -19.42 -15.37
CA GLY A 161 -13.74 -20.53 -14.45
C GLY A 161 -14.99 -21.31 -14.85
N SER A 162 -15.90 -21.55 -13.90
CA SER A 162 -17.10 -22.38 -14.11
C SER A 162 -18.18 -21.67 -14.94
N ARG A 163 -18.17 -20.32 -14.96
CA ARG A 163 -19.16 -19.48 -15.65
C ARG A 163 -20.61 -19.72 -15.19
N ARG A 164 -20.82 -20.28 -13.99
CA ARG A 164 -22.14 -20.54 -13.43
C ARG A 164 -22.94 -19.26 -13.20
N PHE A 165 -22.28 -18.14 -12.89
CA PHE A 165 -22.88 -16.83 -12.62
C PHE A 165 -22.66 -15.82 -13.75
N TYR A 166 -22.31 -16.28 -14.95
CA TYR A 166 -21.93 -15.41 -16.05
C TYR A 166 -23.00 -14.34 -16.37
N SER A 167 -22.59 -13.08 -16.38
CA SER A 167 -23.39 -11.95 -16.86
C SER A 167 -22.53 -10.95 -17.60
N PHE A 168 -23.05 -10.41 -18.69
CA PHE A 168 -22.56 -9.16 -19.26
C PHE A 168 -23.57 -8.06 -18.92
N TYR A 169 -23.11 -6.88 -18.54
CA TYR A 169 -23.98 -5.74 -18.30
C TYR A 169 -23.37 -4.44 -18.77
N VAL A 170 -24.25 -3.49 -19.07
CA VAL A 170 -23.94 -2.07 -19.25
C VAL A 170 -24.81 -1.27 -18.29
N CYS A 171 -24.28 -0.19 -17.72
CA CYS A 171 -25.04 0.69 -16.85
C CYS A 171 -24.62 2.14 -16.92
N ALA A 172 -25.58 3.00 -16.59
CA ALA A 172 -25.43 4.42 -16.38
C ALA A 172 -25.83 4.77 -14.95
N THR A 173 -24.99 5.54 -14.25
CA THR A 173 -25.27 6.00 -12.88
C THR A 173 -25.10 7.50 -12.78
N GLU A 174 -26.10 8.17 -12.22
CA GLU A 174 -26.13 9.61 -11.98
C GLU A 174 -26.11 9.91 -10.48
N GLU A 175 -25.22 10.81 -10.04
CA GLU A 175 -25.17 11.31 -8.67
C GLU A 175 -25.86 12.68 -8.56
N LEU A 176 -27.05 12.71 -7.96
CA LEU A 176 -27.80 13.92 -7.69
C LEU A 176 -27.45 14.44 -6.30
N LEU A 177 -26.32 15.15 -6.20
CA LEU A 177 -25.78 15.66 -4.93
C LEU A 177 -26.73 16.63 -4.19
N ASN A 178 -27.62 17.32 -4.91
CA ASN A 178 -28.58 18.27 -4.35
C ASN A 178 -29.65 17.61 -3.46
N CYS A 179 -30.02 16.36 -3.76
CA CYS A 179 -31.00 15.58 -3.00
C CYS A 179 -30.39 14.34 -2.32
N ASN A 180 -29.06 14.22 -2.34
CA ASN A 180 -28.30 13.08 -1.83
C ASN A 180 -28.76 11.74 -2.42
N LEU A 181 -29.04 11.71 -3.72
CA LEU A 181 -29.64 10.57 -4.42
C LEU A 181 -28.72 10.04 -5.52
N GLU A 182 -28.50 8.73 -5.55
CA GLU A 182 -27.83 8.03 -6.65
C GLU A 182 -28.85 7.17 -7.38
N LEU A 183 -28.87 7.27 -8.71
CA LEU A 183 -29.76 6.51 -9.59
C LEU A 183 -28.95 5.75 -10.62
N THR A 184 -29.26 4.47 -10.79
CA THR A 184 -28.66 3.62 -11.83
C THR A 184 -29.73 3.02 -12.72
N LEU A 185 -29.47 3.01 -14.02
CA LEU A 185 -30.19 2.24 -15.01
C LEU A 185 -29.20 1.37 -15.78
N GLY A 186 -29.50 0.09 -15.93
CA GLY A 186 -28.64 -0.81 -16.67
C GLY A 186 -29.40 -1.86 -17.46
N TYR A 187 -28.68 -2.56 -18.32
CA TYR A 187 -29.17 -3.67 -19.12
C TYR A 187 -28.17 -4.81 -19.06
N GLY A 188 -28.65 -6.03 -18.85
CA GLY A 188 -27.82 -7.23 -18.75
C GLY A 188 -28.22 -8.35 -19.71
N HIS A 189 -27.23 -9.18 -20.03
CA HIS A 189 -27.36 -10.44 -20.74
C HIS A 189 -26.68 -11.58 -19.95
N GLY A 190 -27.25 -12.79 -19.96
CA GLY A 190 -26.79 -13.92 -19.16
C GLY A 190 -27.65 -14.08 -17.90
N ARG A 191 -27.03 -14.14 -16.73
CA ARG A 191 -27.75 -14.26 -15.46
C ARG A 191 -28.51 -12.97 -15.13
N ILE A 192 -27.91 -11.79 -15.25
CA ILE A 192 -28.67 -10.52 -15.31
C ILE A 192 -29.35 -10.47 -16.69
N ARG A 193 -30.67 -10.39 -16.75
CA ARG A 193 -31.42 -10.46 -18.01
C ARG A 193 -32.42 -9.32 -18.15
N GLY A 194 -32.14 -8.41 -19.08
CA GLY A 194 -32.99 -7.25 -19.37
C GLY A 194 -32.61 -6.02 -18.55
N PHE A 195 -33.54 -5.10 -18.41
CA PHE A 195 -33.32 -3.85 -17.68
C PHE A 195 -33.29 -4.08 -16.17
N TYR A 196 -32.37 -3.41 -15.50
CA TYR A 196 -32.32 -3.29 -14.05
C TYR A 196 -32.11 -1.84 -13.62
N GLY A 197 -32.35 -1.56 -12.36
CA GLY A 197 -32.11 -0.24 -11.81
C GLY A 197 -31.93 -0.25 -10.31
N GLY A 198 -31.37 0.83 -9.79
CA GLY A 198 -31.16 1.01 -8.36
C GLY A 198 -31.25 2.47 -7.96
N LEU A 199 -31.62 2.66 -6.70
CA LEU A 199 -31.76 3.95 -6.04
C LEU A 199 -31.08 3.86 -4.68
N ALA A 200 -30.20 4.81 -4.39
CA ALA A 200 -29.57 4.95 -3.08
C ALA A 200 -29.73 6.39 -2.59
N TRP A 201 -30.25 6.55 -1.37
CA TRP A 201 -30.53 7.85 -0.77
C TRP A 201 -29.82 7.99 0.57
N THR A 202 -28.98 9.02 0.71
CA THR A 202 -28.16 9.30 1.90
C THR A 202 -28.59 10.61 2.57
N PRO A 203 -29.74 10.63 3.27
CA PRO A 203 -30.36 11.87 3.75
C PRO A 203 -29.53 12.64 4.77
N LEU A 204 -28.67 11.95 5.53
CA LEU A 204 -27.97 12.50 6.70
C LEU A 204 -26.49 12.87 6.43
N ARG A 205 -26.10 13.03 5.16
CA ARG A 205 -24.71 13.33 4.73
C ARG A 205 -24.09 14.55 5.40
N GLN A 206 -24.91 15.56 5.71
CA GLN A 206 -24.46 16.83 6.29
C GLN A 206 -24.52 16.87 7.82
N THR A 207 -24.95 15.78 8.47
CA THR A 207 -25.05 15.73 9.93
C THR A 207 -23.67 15.68 10.60
N SER A 208 -23.57 16.25 11.81
CA SER A 208 -22.34 16.20 12.62
C SER A 208 -22.13 14.85 13.31
N PHE A 209 -23.12 13.95 13.29
CA PHE A 209 -23.05 12.63 13.91
C PHE A 209 -22.36 11.64 12.97
N PRO A 210 -21.10 11.21 13.26
CA PRO A 210 -20.31 10.43 12.32
C PRO A 210 -20.95 9.09 11.93
N LEU A 211 -21.70 8.47 12.85
CA LEU A 211 -22.38 7.19 12.62
C LEU A 211 -23.55 7.28 11.64
N LEU A 212 -24.20 8.44 11.51
CA LEU A 212 -25.37 8.60 10.65
C LEU A 212 -25.05 9.23 9.31
N LYS A 213 -23.86 9.83 9.18
CA LYS A 213 -23.41 10.56 7.99
C LYS A 213 -23.54 9.75 6.71
N ASP A 214 -23.16 8.48 6.75
CA ASP A 214 -23.16 7.60 5.58
C ASP A 214 -24.25 6.51 5.64
N LEU A 215 -25.31 6.76 6.42
CA LEU A 215 -26.49 5.91 6.41
C LEU A 215 -27.23 6.09 5.08
N THR A 216 -27.32 5.02 4.31
CA THR A 216 -27.89 5.03 2.95
C THR A 216 -29.03 4.03 2.85
N PHE A 217 -30.21 4.52 2.47
CA PHE A 217 -31.38 3.72 2.13
C PHE A 217 -31.29 3.29 0.68
N MET A 218 -31.47 2.00 0.40
CA MET A 218 -31.29 1.46 -0.94
C MET A 218 -32.49 0.64 -1.38
N ALA A 219 -32.84 0.78 -2.66
CA ALA A 219 -33.79 -0.07 -3.36
C ALA A 219 -33.20 -0.45 -4.72
N GLU A 220 -33.36 -1.69 -5.16
CA GLU A 220 -33.00 -2.12 -6.50
C GLU A 220 -34.12 -2.96 -7.13
N TYR A 221 -34.22 -2.89 -8.45
CA TYR A 221 -34.94 -3.85 -9.26
C TYR A 221 -33.93 -4.88 -9.78
N ASP A 222 -34.04 -6.10 -9.27
CA ASP A 222 -33.16 -7.22 -9.55
C ASP A 222 -33.60 -7.97 -10.81
N ALA A 223 -32.79 -7.86 -11.87
CA ALA A 223 -33.04 -8.53 -13.14
C ALA A 223 -32.38 -9.92 -13.25
N ASN A 224 -31.89 -10.49 -12.14
CA ASN A 224 -31.35 -11.85 -12.16
C ASN A 224 -32.43 -12.87 -12.56
N ASN A 225 -32.13 -13.70 -13.56
CA ASN A 225 -33.00 -14.79 -13.98
C ASN A 225 -32.86 -15.99 -13.03
N TYR A 226 -33.58 -15.98 -11.92
CA TYR A 226 -33.49 -17.03 -10.91
C TYR A 226 -34.02 -18.41 -11.34
N LYS A 227 -34.88 -18.46 -12.37
CA LYS A 227 -35.61 -19.68 -12.80
C LYS A 227 -34.81 -20.58 -13.75
N HIS A 228 -33.95 -20.00 -14.61
CA HIS A 228 -33.25 -20.74 -15.67
C HIS A 228 -31.77 -21.00 -15.38
N HIS A 229 -31.40 -21.21 -14.11
CA HIS A 229 -30.02 -21.49 -13.69
C HIS A 229 -29.96 -22.61 -12.64
N LEU A 230 -30.34 -23.82 -13.05
CA LEU A 230 -30.38 -25.01 -12.17
C LEU A 230 -29.01 -25.37 -11.58
N HIS A 231 -27.92 -25.13 -12.34
CA HIS A 231 -26.55 -25.38 -11.87
C HIS A 231 -26.12 -24.49 -10.69
N GLU A 232 -26.78 -23.35 -10.49
CA GLU A 232 -26.50 -22.47 -9.35
C GLU A 232 -27.28 -22.87 -8.09
N HIS A 233 -28.43 -23.54 -8.26
CA HIS A 233 -29.18 -24.15 -7.18
C HIS A 233 -30.17 -25.20 -7.74
N PRO A 234 -29.95 -26.52 -7.52
CA PRO A 234 -30.74 -27.57 -8.16
C PRO A 234 -32.24 -27.51 -7.88
N LYS A 235 -32.63 -26.99 -6.70
CA LYS A 235 -34.04 -26.83 -6.30
C LYS A 235 -34.68 -25.53 -6.83
N GLY A 236 -33.97 -24.77 -7.67
CA GLY A 236 -34.36 -23.43 -8.08
C GLY A 236 -34.38 -22.44 -6.91
N ARG A 237 -34.81 -21.20 -7.18
CA ARG A 237 -34.96 -20.13 -6.17
C ARG A 237 -36.36 -19.54 -6.24
N LYS A 238 -37.02 -19.41 -5.09
CA LYS A 238 -38.32 -18.73 -5.00
C LYS A 238 -38.09 -17.22 -5.00
N VAL A 239 -38.82 -16.52 -5.87
CA VAL A 239 -38.80 -15.06 -5.99
C VAL A 239 -40.23 -14.57 -5.90
N HIS A 240 -40.56 -13.83 -4.83
CA HIS A 240 -41.88 -13.24 -4.65
C HIS A 240 -41.97 -11.87 -5.31
N SER A 241 -40.89 -11.09 -5.22
CA SER A 241 -40.74 -9.78 -5.86
C SER A 241 -39.31 -9.62 -6.37
N PRO A 242 -39.10 -9.01 -7.55
CA PRO A 242 -37.78 -8.63 -8.04
C PRO A 242 -37.24 -7.36 -7.34
N ILE A 243 -38.01 -6.73 -6.46
CA ILE A 243 -37.58 -5.52 -5.76
C ILE A 243 -36.87 -5.93 -4.46
N ASN A 244 -35.61 -5.49 -4.31
CA ASN A 244 -34.83 -5.66 -3.09
C ASN A 244 -34.70 -4.30 -2.39
N VAL A 245 -34.87 -4.28 -1.06
CA VAL A 245 -34.82 -3.05 -0.25
C VAL A 245 -33.99 -3.27 1.00
N GLY A 246 -33.28 -2.24 1.44
CA GLY A 246 -32.45 -2.36 2.63
C GLY A 246 -31.65 -1.10 2.97
N LEU A 247 -30.69 -1.30 3.86
CA LEU A 247 -29.87 -0.25 4.43
C LEU A 247 -28.40 -0.58 4.24
N SER A 248 -27.60 0.45 3.99
CA SER A 248 -26.14 0.39 4.02
C SER A 248 -25.62 1.42 5.01
N LEU A 249 -24.64 1.01 5.81
CA LEU A 249 -24.01 1.84 6.82
C LEU A 249 -22.50 1.76 6.62
N ASN A 250 -21.88 2.89 6.27
CA ASN A 250 -20.43 3.01 6.24
C ASN A 250 -19.96 3.61 7.57
N LEU A 251 -19.00 2.94 8.21
CA LEU A 251 -18.43 3.31 9.49
C LEU A 251 -16.92 3.51 9.36
N PHE A 252 -16.42 4.58 9.98
CA PHE A 252 -14.99 4.86 10.12
C PHE A 252 -14.21 4.92 8.80
N ASP A 253 -14.88 5.17 7.66
CA ASP A 253 -14.29 5.24 6.32
C ASP A 253 -13.58 3.95 5.84
N PHE A 254 -13.75 2.82 6.54
CA PHE A 254 -13.15 1.53 6.13
C PHE A 254 -14.09 0.33 6.29
N LEU A 255 -15.23 0.47 6.96
CA LEU A 255 -16.15 -0.63 7.24
C LEU A 255 -17.52 -0.34 6.64
N GLN A 256 -18.12 -1.31 5.97
CA GLN A 256 -19.46 -1.23 5.41
C GLN A 256 -20.29 -2.41 5.87
N PHE A 257 -21.47 -2.12 6.42
CA PHE A 257 -22.48 -3.12 6.73
C PHE A 257 -23.72 -2.90 5.88
N LYS A 258 -24.31 -4.00 5.39
CA LYS A 258 -25.60 -3.96 4.71
C LYS A 258 -26.53 -5.01 5.27
N VAL A 259 -27.80 -4.65 5.35
CA VAL A 259 -28.90 -5.56 5.65
C VAL A 259 -30.02 -5.26 4.66
N SER A 260 -30.57 -6.29 4.04
CA SER A 260 -31.65 -6.13 3.06
C SER A 260 -32.64 -7.28 3.09
N SER A 261 -33.83 -7.01 2.56
CA SER A 261 -34.77 -8.02 2.09
C SER A 261 -34.57 -8.22 0.60
N ILE A 262 -34.10 -9.41 0.21
CA ILE A 262 -33.95 -9.85 -1.18
C ILE A 262 -35.09 -10.76 -1.60
N ARG A 263 -35.45 -10.68 -2.90
CA ARG A 263 -36.47 -11.51 -3.54
C ARG A 263 -37.86 -11.43 -2.87
N GLY A 264 -38.12 -10.33 -2.16
CA GLY A 264 -39.35 -10.03 -1.43
C GLY A 264 -39.51 -10.68 -0.05
N SER A 265 -38.76 -11.73 0.30
CA SER A 265 -39.00 -12.48 1.54
C SER A 265 -37.76 -12.99 2.26
N HIS A 266 -36.56 -12.88 1.68
CA HIS A 266 -35.35 -13.45 2.26
C HIS A 266 -34.45 -12.35 2.81
N LEU A 267 -33.96 -12.52 4.03
CA LEU A 267 -32.96 -11.59 4.58
C LEU A 267 -31.58 -11.90 4.02
N ALA A 268 -30.85 -10.84 3.71
CA ALA A 268 -29.44 -10.88 3.31
C ALA A 268 -28.65 -9.83 4.09
N ALA A 269 -27.38 -10.13 4.35
CA ALA A 269 -26.49 -9.23 5.05
C ALA A 269 -25.08 -9.31 4.47
N SER A 270 -24.33 -8.21 4.55
CA SER A 270 -22.92 -8.21 4.19
C SER A 270 -22.10 -7.29 5.08
N ALA A 271 -20.83 -7.64 5.23
CA ALA A 271 -19.81 -6.83 5.85
C ALA A 271 -18.61 -6.73 4.91
N ALA A 272 -18.12 -5.53 4.65
CA ALA A 272 -16.94 -5.29 3.82
C ALA A 272 -15.97 -4.35 4.53
N LEU A 273 -14.70 -4.70 4.48
CA LEU A 273 -13.57 -3.86 4.86
C LEU A 273 -12.93 -3.32 3.59
N TYR A 274 -12.79 -2.02 3.45
CA TYR A 274 -12.13 -1.40 2.31
C TYR A 274 -11.04 -0.43 2.77
N TYR A 275 -9.96 -0.39 2.01
CA TYR A 275 -8.78 0.42 2.31
C TYR A 275 -8.11 0.87 1.03
N ASN A 276 -7.79 2.17 0.94
CA ASN A 276 -7.05 2.71 -0.20
C ASN A 276 -5.55 2.48 0.00
N ILE A 277 -5.02 1.45 -0.67
CA ILE A 277 -3.60 1.10 -0.66
C ILE A 277 -2.78 2.13 -1.44
N GLY A 278 -3.34 2.72 -2.51
CA GLY A 278 -2.67 3.69 -3.37
C GLY A 278 -2.36 5.00 -2.68
N SER A 279 -3.29 5.52 -1.88
CA SER A 279 -3.11 6.74 -1.07
C SER A 279 -2.83 6.45 0.41
N SER A 280 -2.50 5.20 0.75
CA SER A 280 -2.27 4.74 2.12
C SER A 280 -1.18 5.56 2.80
N LYS A 281 -1.53 6.25 3.88
CA LYS A 281 -0.55 6.85 4.82
C LYS A 281 -0.07 5.85 5.89
N GLY A 282 -0.53 4.60 5.80
CA GLY A 282 -0.43 3.57 6.84
C GLY A 282 -1.62 3.61 7.80
N PHE A 283 -1.95 2.47 8.41
CA PHE A 283 -3.02 2.36 9.42
C PHE A 283 -2.71 3.14 10.70
N PHE A 284 -1.43 3.41 10.96
CA PHE A 284 -0.97 4.18 12.10
C PHE A 284 -0.28 5.46 11.63
N PRO A 285 -0.63 6.64 12.20
CA PRO A 285 0.00 7.88 11.83
C PRO A 285 1.51 7.84 12.15
N LYS A 286 2.34 8.35 11.24
CA LYS A 286 3.79 8.48 11.48
C LYS A 286 4.06 9.66 12.42
N VAL A 287 3.87 9.45 13.73
CA VAL A 287 3.91 10.50 14.78
C VAL A 287 5.26 11.22 14.90
N ARG A 288 6.37 10.65 14.38
CA ARG A 288 7.74 11.16 14.61
C ARG A 288 8.50 11.56 13.36
N ASN A 289 7.87 12.05 12.28
CA ASN A 289 8.61 12.38 11.05
C ASN A 289 9.43 13.68 11.25
N PRO A 290 10.78 13.64 11.27
CA PRO A 290 11.57 14.83 11.47
C PRO A 290 11.38 15.78 10.28
N PRO A 291 11.39 17.11 10.51
CA PRO A 291 11.55 18.07 9.43
C PRO A 291 12.88 17.85 8.71
N PHE A 292 13.04 18.45 7.53
CA PHE A 292 14.32 18.44 6.85
C PHE A 292 15.41 19.08 7.74
N TYR A 293 16.59 18.48 7.71
CA TYR A 293 17.73 19.01 8.44
C TYR A 293 18.13 20.37 7.84
N THR A 294 18.09 21.42 8.66
CA THR A 294 18.36 22.80 8.24
C THR A 294 19.27 23.55 9.21
N ALA A 295 19.43 23.04 10.43
CA ALA A 295 20.28 23.63 11.45
C ALA A 295 20.74 22.57 12.48
N PRO A 296 21.90 22.77 13.13
CA PRO A 296 22.91 23.81 12.85
C PRO A 296 23.57 23.66 11.46
N VAL A 297 24.05 24.79 10.91
CA VAL A 297 24.83 24.81 9.65
C VAL A 297 26.30 24.82 10.01
N ASP A 298 27.04 23.82 9.54
CA ASP A 298 28.49 23.74 9.74
C ASP A 298 29.18 23.28 8.44
N VAL A 299 29.80 24.26 7.78
CA VAL A 299 30.59 24.06 6.56
C VAL A 299 32.08 24.32 6.80
N GLU A 300 32.50 24.33 8.06
CA GLU A 300 33.90 24.54 8.43
C GLU A 300 34.79 23.46 7.77
N PRO A 301 35.91 23.85 7.13
CA PRO A 301 36.77 22.90 6.44
C PRO A 301 37.35 21.86 7.40
N VAL A 302 37.46 20.62 6.90
CA VAL A 302 38.14 19.54 7.63
C VAL A 302 39.58 19.96 7.89
N SER A 303 39.92 20.12 9.16
CA SER A 303 41.18 20.69 9.62
C SER A 303 41.41 20.31 11.09
N TYR A 304 42.29 21.03 11.79
CA TYR A 304 42.49 20.85 13.23
C TYR A 304 41.31 21.35 14.08
N LEU A 305 40.44 22.21 13.53
CA LEU A 305 39.24 22.72 14.21
C LEU A 305 38.05 21.77 14.09
N ARG A 306 38.00 21.01 12.99
CA ARG A 306 37.00 19.99 12.71
C ARG A 306 37.68 18.79 12.06
N THR A 307 37.98 17.79 12.87
CA THR A 307 38.69 16.59 12.44
C THR A 307 37.81 15.71 11.56
N GLU A 308 38.42 14.78 10.81
CA GLU A 308 37.69 13.79 10.00
C GLU A 308 36.74 12.94 10.84
N GLU A 309 37.15 12.61 12.07
CA GLU A 309 36.37 11.83 13.03
C GLU A 309 35.14 12.61 13.54
N GLU A 310 35.30 13.90 13.84
CA GLU A 310 34.20 14.78 14.25
C GLU A 310 33.18 14.95 13.13
N LEU A 311 33.63 15.25 11.90
CA LEU A 311 32.76 15.31 10.72
C LEU A 311 31.99 14.00 10.54
N ALA A 312 32.68 12.87 10.63
CA ALA A 312 32.07 11.55 10.51
C ALA A 312 30.99 11.29 11.55
N GLN A 313 31.22 11.67 12.80
CA GLN A 313 30.26 11.51 13.90
C GLN A 313 29.05 12.42 13.75
N GLU A 314 29.26 13.68 13.36
CA GLU A 314 28.19 14.64 13.09
C GLU A 314 27.28 14.15 11.97
N LEU A 315 27.88 13.71 10.84
CA LEU A 315 27.13 13.10 9.75
C LEU A 315 26.37 11.86 10.24
N ALA A 316 27.02 10.96 10.98
CA ALA A 316 26.36 9.77 11.50
C ALA A 316 25.13 10.10 12.36
N TYR A 317 25.23 11.11 13.22
CA TYR A 317 24.14 11.57 14.06
C TYR A 317 23.02 12.21 13.24
N ALA A 318 23.36 13.18 12.37
CA ALA A 318 22.39 13.90 11.55
C ALA A 318 21.63 12.96 10.59
N PHE A 319 22.33 12.00 9.98
CA PHE A 319 21.69 10.99 9.14
C PHE A 319 20.72 10.14 9.97
N CYS A 320 21.17 9.68 11.16
CA CYS A 320 20.36 8.84 12.04
C CYS A 320 19.06 9.55 12.48
N GLU A 321 19.13 10.84 12.86
CA GLU A 321 17.94 11.63 13.20
C GLU A 321 16.96 11.72 12.04
N GLN A 322 17.48 11.82 10.81
CA GLN A 322 16.67 11.83 9.60
C GLN A 322 16.11 10.45 9.24
N GLY A 323 16.46 9.36 9.94
CA GLY A 323 16.01 8.00 9.63
C GLY A 323 16.84 7.29 8.56
N LEU A 324 18.10 7.70 8.41
CA LEU A 324 19.07 7.14 7.48
C LEU A 324 20.30 6.73 8.30
N ASN A 325 20.69 5.46 8.32
CA ASN A 325 21.85 5.06 9.12
C ASN A 325 23.13 5.15 8.28
N LEU A 326 24.10 5.96 8.69
CA LEU A 326 25.45 5.94 8.12
C LEU A 326 26.20 4.70 8.62
N TYR A 327 26.76 3.93 7.68
CA TYR A 327 27.51 2.70 7.98
C TYR A 327 29.00 2.81 7.70
N ARG A 328 29.36 3.52 6.62
CA ARG A 328 30.75 3.77 6.24
C ARG A 328 30.90 5.18 5.71
N ALA A 329 31.99 5.83 6.06
CA ALA A 329 32.45 7.05 5.40
C ALA A 329 33.93 6.88 5.04
N TYR A 330 34.26 7.23 3.79
CA TYR A 330 35.62 7.25 3.29
C TYR A 330 35.96 8.63 2.74
N LEU A 331 37.16 9.12 3.04
CA LEU A 331 37.71 10.33 2.45
C LEU A 331 38.68 9.94 1.33
N MET A 332 38.41 10.42 0.12
CA MET A 332 39.30 10.29 -1.03
C MET A 332 40.06 11.60 -1.18
N GLU A 333 41.35 11.58 -0.83
CA GLU A 333 42.25 12.72 -0.97
C GLU A 333 42.83 12.76 -2.39
N GLY A 334 42.79 13.93 -3.02
CA GLY A 334 43.27 14.13 -4.38
C GLY A 334 43.31 15.61 -4.75
N SER A 335 43.27 15.92 -6.05
CA SER A 335 43.11 17.31 -6.49
C SER A 335 41.77 17.92 -6.07
N GLU A 336 40.74 17.07 -5.96
CA GLU A 336 39.40 17.41 -5.46
C GLU A 336 38.98 16.38 -4.42
N ASN A 337 39.01 16.77 -3.14
CA ASN A 337 38.64 15.89 -2.05
C ASN A 337 37.18 15.44 -2.19
N THR A 338 36.95 14.14 -2.11
CA THR A 338 35.62 13.56 -2.30
C THR A 338 35.25 12.66 -1.13
N LEU A 339 34.07 12.88 -0.57
CA LEU A 339 33.54 12.06 0.52
C LEU A 339 32.65 10.95 -0.03
N TRP A 340 32.91 9.71 0.34
CA TRP A 340 32.08 8.56 -0.04
C TRP A 340 31.36 8.03 1.19
N LEU A 341 30.03 8.02 1.15
CA LEU A 341 29.15 7.65 2.26
C LEU A 341 28.32 6.43 1.88
N LYS A 342 28.21 5.46 2.78
CA LYS A 342 27.27 4.34 2.65
C LYS A 342 26.19 4.44 3.71
N ILE A 343 24.94 4.52 3.28
CA ILE A 343 23.78 4.65 4.15
C ILE A 343 22.77 3.52 3.94
N ILE A 344 21.98 3.23 4.98
CA ILE A 344 20.80 2.37 4.90
C ILE A 344 19.58 3.18 5.28
N ASN A 345 18.58 3.18 4.40
CA ASN A 345 17.29 3.81 4.67
C ASN A 345 16.42 2.88 5.53
N THR A 346 16.01 3.34 6.71
CA THR A 346 15.22 2.54 7.66
C THR A 346 13.76 2.99 7.76
N ARG A 347 13.38 4.05 7.04
CA ARG A 347 12.16 4.81 7.37
C ARG A 347 11.26 5.18 6.19
N TYR A 348 11.84 5.57 5.06
CA TYR A 348 11.09 6.13 3.94
C TYR A 348 10.82 5.08 2.88
N ARG A 349 9.61 5.07 2.34
CA ARG A 349 9.25 4.20 1.22
C ARG A 349 9.64 4.80 -0.11
N GLU A 350 9.44 6.11 -0.24
CA GLU A 350 9.65 6.85 -1.49
C GLU A 350 11.11 7.24 -1.63
N GLU A 351 11.71 6.90 -2.78
CA GLU A 351 13.10 7.24 -3.09
C GLU A 351 13.34 8.76 -3.05
N LEU A 352 12.41 9.55 -3.60
CA LEU A 352 12.56 11.01 -3.64
C LEU A 352 12.67 11.59 -2.23
N GLN A 353 11.90 11.08 -1.26
CA GLN A 353 12.00 11.55 0.13
C GLN A 353 13.36 11.24 0.75
N VAL A 354 13.98 10.12 0.39
CA VAL A 354 15.34 9.77 0.83
C VAL A 354 16.34 10.76 0.24
N ARG A 355 16.25 11.01 -1.07
CA ARG A 355 17.10 11.96 -1.78
C ARG A 355 16.99 13.37 -1.22
N ASP A 356 15.78 13.89 -1.03
CA ASP A 356 15.53 15.24 -0.53
C ASP A 356 16.14 15.42 0.87
N ARG A 357 16.07 14.39 1.72
CA ARG A 357 16.71 14.42 3.04
C ARG A 357 18.23 14.41 2.96
N ILE A 358 18.80 13.61 2.07
CA ILE A 358 20.25 13.59 1.85
C ILE A 358 20.71 14.98 1.39
N GLN A 359 20.08 15.58 0.38
CA GLN A 359 20.56 16.86 -0.15
C GLN A 359 20.43 18.00 0.87
N HIS A 360 19.35 18.07 1.65
CA HIS A 360 19.22 19.07 2.72
C HIS A 360 20.30 18.90 3.81
N LEU A 361 20.58 17.66 4.21
CA LEU A 361 21.61 17.36 5.20
C LEU A 361 23.01 17.72 4.68
N LEU A 362 23.36 17.25 3.48
CA LEU A 362 24.67 17.55 2.89
C LEU A 362 24.85 19.05 2.63
N ALA A 363 23.82 19.75 2.15
CA ALA A 363 23.90 21.19 1.94
C ALA A 363 24.16 21.98 3.22
N THR A 364 23.83 21.41 4.38
CA THR A 364 23.97 22.04 5.69
C THR A 364 25.32 21.71 6.34
N LEU A 365 25.82 20.49 6.16
CA LEU A 365 26.95 19.94 6.92
C LEU A 365 28.23 19.72 6.11
N MET A 366 28.20 19.90 4.78
CA MET A 366 29.37 19.59 3.95
C MET A 366 30.47 20.65 4.08
N PRO A 367 31.69 20.27 4.49
CA PRO A 367 32.85 21.18 4.57
C PRO A 367 33.21 21.83 3.22
N SER A 368 33.65 23.08 3.27
CA SER A 368 34.03 23.84 2.06
C SER A 368 35.25 23.29 1.30
N ASN A 369 36.11 22.51 1.97
CA ASN A 369 37.28 21.86 1.36
C ASN A 369 36.97 20.48 0.74
N ILE A 370 35.75 19.97 0.90
CA ILE A 370 35.27 18.79 0.19
C ILE A 370 34.61 19.26 -1.11
N SER A 371 35.09 18.80 -2.26
CA SER A 371 34.61 19.23 -3.57
C SER A 371 33.32 18.50 -3.98
N SER A 372 33.20 17.22 -3.62
CA SER A 372 32.03 16.41 -3.95
C SER A 372 31.74 15.31 -2.93
N THR A 373 30.53 14.77 -2.96
CA THR A 373 30.08 13.67 -2.09
C THR A 373 29.31 12.63 -2.89
N ILE A 374 29.69 11.36 -2.71
CA ILE A 374 28.98 10.19 -3.24
C ILE A 374 28.23 9.55 -2.09
N VAL A 375 26.91 9.45 -2.19
CA VAL A 375 26.07 8.75 -1.20
C VAL A 375 25.51 7.48 -1.82
N VAL A 376 25.98 6.34 -1.35
CA VAL A 376 25.55 5.01 -1.76
C VAL A 376 24.46 4.51 -0.81
N ILE A 377 23.32 4.11 -1.37
CA ILE A 377 22.25 3.44 -0.64
C ILE A 377 22.47 1.95 -0.71
N GLU A 378 22.44 1.31 0.45
CA GLU A 378 22.44 -0.15 0.58
C GLU A 378 21.05 -0.64 0.98
N ALA A 379 20.56 -1.66 0.29
CA ALA A 379 19.33 -2.39 0.60
C ALA A 379 19.64 -3.89 0.67
N ASP A 380 19.20 -4.56 1.74
CA ASP A 380 19.41 -6.01 1.96
C ASP A 380 20.88 -6.48 1.83
N GLY A 381 21.83 -5.62 2.21
CA GLY A 381 23.26 -5.90 2.13
C GLY A 381 23.87 -5.71 0.73
N ILE A 382 23.09 -5.21 -0.23
CA ILE A 382 23.52 -4.94 -1.60
C ILE A 382 23.55 -3.42 -1.82
N PRO A 383 24.67 -2.83 -2.25
CA PRO A 383 24.69 -1.44 -2.72
C PRO A 383 23.84 -1.35 -3.97
N THR A 384 22.72 -0.62 -3.94
CA THR A 384 21.77 -0.56 -5.06
C THR A 384 22.07 0.62 -5.96
N GLN A 385 21.97 1.83 -5.42
CA GLN A 385 22.14 3.07 -6.16
C GLN A 385 22.98 4.07 -5.39
N ALA A 386 23.50 5.06 -6.10
CA ALA A 386 24.25 6.15 -5.51
C ALA A 386 23.83 7.51 -6.10
N TYR A 387 24.08 8.56 -5.33
CA TYR A 387 23.91 9.95 -5.73
C TYR A 387 25.23 10.69 -5.63
N PHE A 388 25.53 11.50 -6.64
CA PHE A 388 26.71 12.34 -6.68
C PHE A 388 26.31 13.81 -6.51
N PHE A 389 26.83 14.46 -5.47
CA PHE A 389 26.58 15.86 -5.17
C PHE A 389 27.88 16.65 -5.22
N ARG A 390 27.88 17.79 -5.91
CA ARG A 390 28.98 18.76 -5.85
C ARG A 390 28.69 19.74 -4.74
N THR A 391 29.70 20.07 -3.92
CA THR A 391 29.52 20.98 -2.78
C THR A 391 29.05 22.37 -3.23
N LYS A 392 29.58 22.89 -4.35
CA LYS A 392 29.12 24.16 -4.94
C LYS A 392 27.63 24.17 -5.31
N ASP A 393 27.09 23.04 -5.75
CA ASP A 393 25.67 22.95 -6.11
C ASP A 393 24.80 22.82 -4.86
N LEU A 394 25.27 22.11 -3.84
CA LEU A 394 24.64 22.06 -2.53
C LEU A 394 24.61 23.44 -1.83
N GLU A 395 25.68 24.24 -1.97
CA GLU A 395 25.73 25.63 -1.49
C GLU A 395 24.68 26.50 -2.18
N ARG A 396 24.59 26.44 -3.51
CA ARG A 396 23.56 27.15 -4.29
C ARG A 396 22.15 26.74 -3.88
N PHE A 397 21.94 25.46 -3.59
CA PHE A 397 20.67 24.94 -3.11
C PHE A 397 20.32 25.50 -1.73
N ARG A 398 21.26 25.48 -0.78
CA ARG A 398 21.08 26.08 0.55
C ARG A 398 20.75 27.57 0.49
N GLU A 399 21.39 28.30 -0.42
CA GLU A 399 21.16 29.74 -0.63
C GLU A 399 19.85 30.05 -1.38
N GLY A 400 19.09 29.04 -1.79
CA GLY A 400 17.85 29.22 -2.56
C GLY A 400 18.06 29.69 -3.99
N LYS A 401 19.29 29.59 -4.53
CA LYS A 401 19.62 29.94 -5.92
C LYS A 401 19.18 28.86 -6.92
N ILE A 402 19.06 27.61 -6.47
CA ILE A 402 18.51 26.51 -7.23
C ILE A 402 17.49 25.72 -6.41
N GLY A 403 16.48 25.16 -7.06
CA GLY A 403 15.45 24.33 -6.43
C GLY A 403 15.73 22.82 -6.48
N ASP A 404 14.86 22.02 -5.86
CA ASP A 404 14.97 20.55 -5.82
C ASP A 404 15.06 19.93 -7.23
N TYR A 405 14.27 20.45 -8.17
CA TYR A 405 14.23 19.96 -9.54
C TYR A 405 15.55 20.18 -10.28
N GLU A 406 16.14 21.37 -10.13
CA GLU A 406 17.41 21.72 -10.77
C GLU A 406 18.56 20.92 -10.17
N LEU A 407 18.60 20.80 -8.83
CA LEU A 407 19.59 19.96 -8.14
C LEU A 407 19.44 18.49 -8.56
N LYS A 408 18.21 18.01 -8.78
CA LYS A 408 17.97 16.66 -9.30
C LYS A 408 18.52 16.45 -10.71
N ALA A 409 18.38 17.44 -11.58
CA ALA A 409 18.85 17.36 -12.96
C ALA A 409 20.39 17.31 -13.05
N ILE A 410 21.09 18.07 -12.20
CA ILE A 410 22.57 18.14 -12.21
C ILE A 410 23.26 17.03 -11.41
N SER A 411 22.53 16.38 -10.49
CA SER A 411 23.01 15.27 -9.67
C SER A 411 22.21 13.99 -9.94
N PRO A 412 22.31 13.36 -11.14
CA PRO A 412 21.54 12.18 -11.47
C PRO A 412 21.91 10.97 -10.61
N MET A 413 21.02 9.97 -10.61
CA MET A 413 21.27 8.67 -9.99
C MET A 413 22.34 7.90 -10.76
N MET A 414 23.21 7.18 -10.05
CA MET A 414 24.30 6.39 -10.60
C MET A 414 24.39 5.00 -9.95
N GLU A 415 25.15 4.11 -10.55
CA GLU A 415 25.41 2.75 -10.05
C GLU A 415 26.08 2.80 -8.67
N GLY A 416 25.52 2.05 -7.71
CA GLY A 416 26.13 1.89 -6.40
C GLY A 416 27.38 1.02 -6.46
N SER A 417 28.36 1.30 -5.59
CA SER A 417 29.53 0.43 -5.43
C SER A 417 29.64 -0.07 -3.99
N ALA A 418 30.27 -1.23 -3.79
CA ALA A 418 30.48 -1.75 -2.43
C ALA A 418 31.55 -0.96 -1.66
N THR A 419 32.55 -0.45 -2.39
CA THR A 419 33.70 0.32 -1.92
C THR A 419 34.00 1.48 -2.87
N PRO A 420 34.76 2.49 -2.44
CA PRO A 420 35.29 3.52 -3.33
C PRO A 420 36.13 2.91 -4.46
N GLN A 421 36.13 3.54 -5.64
CA GLN A 421 36.91 3.11 -6.81
C GLN A 421 38.38 3.57 -6.75
N GLN A 422 38.65 4.62 -5.97
CA GLN A 422 39.98 5.20 -5.78
C GLN A 422 40.50 4.88 -4.37
N PRO A 423 41.82 4.97 -4.13
CA PRO A 423 42.39 4.89 -2.78
C PRO A 423 41.67 5.89 -1.86
N ALA A 424 41.20 5.39 -0.71
CA ALA A 424 40.39 6.18 0.21
C ALA A 424 40.69 5.78 1.66
N THR A 425 40.72 6.77 2.55
CA THR A 425 40.91 6.58 3.99
C THR A 425 39.55 6.35 4.64
N LEU A 426 39.43 5.29 5.46
CA LEU A 426 38.20 5.00 6.21
C LEU A 426 38.14 5.90 7.45
N ILE A 427 37.19 6.82 7.49
CA ILE A 427 37.02 7.78 8.60
C ILE A 427 35.86 7.41 9.53
N TYR A 428 34.92 6.56 9.07
CA TYR A 428 33.80 6.08 9.89
C TYR A 428 33.44 4.64 9.60
N LYS A 429 33.17 3.87 10.65
CA LYS A 429 32.63 2.51 10.54
C LYS A 429 31.62 2.24 11.65
N ARG A 430 30.44 1.75 11.25
CA ARG A 430 29.44 1.16 12.14
C ARG A 430 29.19 -0.29 11.74
N SER A 431 29.12 -1.19 12.71
CA SER A 431 28.76 -2.60 12.49
C SER A 431 27.25 -2.75 12.34
N LYS A 432 26.80 -3.72 11.54
CA LYS A 432 25.38 -4.07 11.44
C LYS A 432 24.92 -4.86 12.67
N ASP A 433 23.64 -4.76 12.96
CA ASP A 433 23.05 -5.50 14.07
C ASP A 433 23.10 -7.00 13.78
N ILE A 434 23.76 -7.73 14.68
CA ILE A 434 23.89 -9.19 14.59
C ILE A 434 22.58 -9.85 15.03
N TRP A 435 21.78 -9.19 15.89
CA TRP A 435 20.56 -9.75 16.44
C TRP A 435 19.42 -8.71 16.41
N THR A 436 18.39 -9.01 15.65
CA THR A 436 17.09 -8.33 15.64
C THR A 436 16.03 -9.37 15.97
N PHE A 437 15.33 -9.17 17.08
CA PHE A 437 14.24 -10.05 17.49
C PHE A 437 12.91 -9.55 16.93
N THR A 438 12.17 -10.44 16.28
CA THR A 438 10.85 -10.16 15.72
C THR A 438 9.81 -11.04 16.41
N PHE A 439 8.71 -10.43 16.85
CA PHE A 439 7.56 -11.13 17.40
C PHE A 439 6.29 -10.57 16.80
N ARG A 440 5.46 -11.42 16.19
CA ARG A 440 4.24 -10.98 15.52
C ARG A 440 3.13 -12.02 15.61
N PRO A 441 1.85 -11.60 15.69
CA PRO A 441 0.73 -12.51 15.52
C PRO A 441 0.73 -13.10 14.10
N ARG A 442 0.21 -14.31 13.96
CA ARG A 442 0.08 -15.04 12.70
C ARG A 442 -1.35 -15.51 12.53
N LEU A 443 -1.92 -15.29 11.36
CA LEU A 443 -3.18 -15.87 10.91
C LEU A 443 -2.95 -16.47 9.52
N ILE A 444 -3.13 -17.79 9.41
CA ILE A 444 -3.18 -18.50 8.12
C ILE A 444 -4.63 -18.86 7.86
N THR A 445 -5.11 -18.68 6.63
CA THR A 445 -6.43 -19.12 6.20
C THR A 445 -6.34 -20.00 4.97
N PHE A 446 -7.13 -21.07 4.93
CA PHE A 446 -7.27 -21.94 3.77
C PHE A 446 -8.73 -22.03 3.35
N PHE A 447 -8.95 -22.21 2.05
CA PHE A 447 -10.27 -22.38 1.46
C PHE A 447 -10.42 -23.79 0.89
N GLY A 448 -11.57 -24.40 1.10
CA GLY A 448 -11.90 -25.75 0.62
C GLY A 448 -11.58 -26.81 1.66
N SER A 449 -12.64 -27.37 2.26
CA SER A 449 -12.59 -28.57 3.08
C SER A 449 -13.98 -29.21 3.21
N THR A 450 -14.01 -30.46 3.64
CA THR A 450 -15.19 -31.28 3.96
C THR A 450 -15.90 -30.81 5.22
N THR A 451 -15.15 -30.33 6.21
CA THR A 451 -15.67 -29.88 7.50
C THR A 451 -15.63 -28.35 7.58
N GLY A 452 -16.49 -27.70 6.80
CA GLY A 452 -16.53 -26.24 6.67
C GLY A 452 -15.50 -25.73 5.64
N LYS A 453 -15.87 -24.68 4.90
CA LYS A 453 -15.11 -24.24 3.71
C LYS A 453 -13.99 -23.24 3.98
N ILE A 454 -13.93 -22.70 5.19
CA ILE A 454 -12.83 -21.85 5.64
C ILE A 454 -12.17 -22.53 6.81
N LYS A 455 -10.84 -22.66 6.70
CA LYS A 455 -9.99 -23.13 7.77
C LYS A 455 -9.05 -22.00 8.17
N TYR A 456 -8.66 -21.98 9.44
CA TYR A 456 -7.72 -21.03 9.97
C TYR A 456 -6.73 -21.68 10.92
N SER A 457 -5.54 -21.08 11.02
CA SER A 457 -4.59 -21.32 12.10
C SER A 457 -4.11 -19.96 12.61
N THR A 458 -4.26 -19.72 13.90
CA THR A 458 -3.82 -18.49 14.55
C THR A 458 -2.77 -18.79 15.61
N GLY A 459 -1.81 -17.89 15.74
CA GLY A 459 -0.67 -18.09 16.61
C GLY A 459 0.27 -16.90 16.63
N PHE A 460 1.54 -17.17 16.95
CA PHE A 460 2.62 -16.21 16.94
C PHE A 460 3.79 -16.71 16.11
N ILE A 461 4.58 -15.80 15.55
CA ILE A 461 5.90 -16.08 15.00
C ILE A 461 6.90 -15.32 15.86
N ALA A 462 7.93 -16.04 16.30
CA ALA A 462 9.13 -15.46 16.88
C ALA A 462 10.28 -15.71 15.92
N GLY A 463 11.09 -14.69 15.67
CA GLY A 463 12.21 -14.79 14.74
C GLY A 463 13.42 -14.01 15.21
N LEU A 464 14.58 -14.49 14.80
CA LEU A 464 15.87 -13.90 15.07
C LEU A 464 16.59 -13.72 13.74
N GLU A 465 16.95 -12.48 13.43
CA GLU A 465 17.58 -12.14 12.15
C GLU A 465 18.66 -11.07 12.33
N GLY A 466 19.60 -10.99 11.39
CA GLY A 466 20.68 -10.02 11.46
C GLY A 466 21.77 -10.29 10.43
N TYR A 467 22.88 -9.57 10.56
CA TYR A 467 24.01 -9.67 9.64
C TYR A 467 25.26 -10.20 10.35
N LEU A 468 25.72 -11.37 9.91
CA LEU A 468 27.03 -11.91 10.27
C LEU A 468 28.10 -11.26 9.38
N PHE A 469 29.21 -10.85 9.99
CA PHE A 469 30.35 -10.23 9.28
C PHE A 469 29.95 -9.05 8.37
N ASP A 470 28.98 -8.24 8.80
CA ASP A 470 28.39 -7.10 8.06
C ASP A 470 27.84 -7.41 6.64
N SER A 471 27.75 -8.68 6.24
CA SER A 471 27.48 -9.04 4.83
C SER A 471 26.64 -10.30 4.61
N ILE A 472 26.65 -11.26 5.56
CA ILE A 472 25.83 -12.48 5.46
C ILE A 472 24.58 -12.28 6.30
N TYR A 473 23.43 -12.15 5.64
CA TYR A 473 22.16 -12.08 6.33
C TYR A 473 21.73 -13.48 6.77
N TYR A 474 21.27 -13.63 8.00
CA TYR A 474 20.63 -14.84 8.46
C TYR A 474 19.24 -14.54 9.01
N LYS A 475 18.37 -15.54 8.93
CA LYS A 475 17.03 -15.46 9.47
C LYS A 475 16.58 -16.81 9.98
N THR A 476 16.12 -16.84 11.22
CA THR A 476 15.45 -17.99 11.82
C THR A 476 14.07 -17.56 12.29
N GLN A 477 13.04 -18.35 11.96
CA GLN A 477 11.66 -18.10 12.36
C GLN A 477 11.01 -19.37 12.83
N ILE A 478 10.48 -19.33 14.04
CA ILE A 478 9.65 -20.37 14.63
C ILE A 478 8.23 -19.84 14.79
N SER A 479 7.25 -20.71 14.63
CA SER A 479 5.86 -20.37 14.89
C SER A 479 5.29 -21.18 16.03
N TYR A 480 4.38 -20.57 16.78
CA TYR A 480 3.58 -21.20 17.82
C TYR A 480 2.10 -21.05 17.50
N ASN A 481 1.39 -22.15 17.22
CA ASN A 481 -0.05 -22.16 16.97
C ASN A 481 -0.83 -22.24 18.28
N ILE A 482 -1.78 -21.32 18.47
CA ILE A 482 -2.66 -21.26 19.65
C ILE A 482 -3.96 -22.00 19.37
N ALA A 483 -4.57 -21.71 18.21
CA ALA A 483 -5.85 -22.29 17.82
C ALA A 483 -5.84 -22.56 16.33
N SER A 484 -6.28 -23.75 15.95
CA SER A 484 -6.30 -24.19 14.56
C SER A 484 -7.52 -25.05 14.29
N SER A 485 -8.24 -24.75 13.22
CA SER A 485 -9.30 -25.61 12.70
C SER A 485 -8.76 -26.70 11.76
N LEU A 486 -7.44 -26.78 11.57
CA LEU A 486 -6.77 -27.71 10.67
C LEU A 486 -6.64 -29.12 11.24
N ALA A 487 -6.76 -29.29 12.57
CA ALA A 487 -6.71 -30.61 13.21
C ALA A 487 -7.82 -31.57 12.73
N ASN A 488 -8.93 -31.05 12.23
CA ASN A 488 -10.10 -31.83 11.81
C ASN A 488 -10.16 -32.09 10.30
N LEU A 489 -9.01 -32.06 9.62
CA LEU A 489 -8.92 -32.37 8.20
C LEU A 489 -8.97 -33.89 8.00
N ARG A 490 -9.74 -34.32 6.99
CA ARG A 490 -9.90 -35.71 6.58
C ARG A 490 -8.96 -36.01 5.43
N GLY A 491 -8.61 -37.28 5.21
CA GLY A 491 -7.77 -37.67 4.07
C GLY A 491 -8.33 -37.20 2.72
N ILE A 492 -9.65 -37.06 2.60
CA ILE A 492 -10.30 -36.54 1.41
C ILE A 492 -10.08 -35.02 1.18
N ASP A 493 -9.80 -34.24 2.23
CA ASP A 493 -9.43 -32.81 2.10
C ASP A 493 -8.11 -32.62 1.36
N MET A 494 -7.29 -33.67 1.29
CA MET A 494 -5.98 -33.69 0.65
C MET A 494 -5.93 -34.72 -0.48
N TYR A 495 -7.09 -35.17 -0.95
CA TYR A 495 -7.15 -36.17 -1.99
C TYR A 495 -6.54 -35.64 -3.28
N ASN A 496 -5.56 -36.35 -3.80
CA ASN A 496 -4.88 -36.02 -5.04
C ASN A 496 -4.98 -37.21 -5.99
N LEU A 497 -5.62 -36.99 -7.15
CA LEU A 497 -5.73 -37.99 -8.21
C LEU A 497 -4.47 -38.11 -9.06
N SER A 498 -3.53 -37.16 -8.93
CA SER A 498 -2.29 -37.16 -9.72
C SER A 498 -1.31 -38.23 -9.21
N HIS A 499 -0.71 -38.97 -10.13
CA HIS A 499 0.40 -39.88 -9.86
C HIS A 499 1.76 -39.18 -9.81
N LEU A 500 1.80 -37.86 -10.06
CA LEU A 500 3.02 -37.08 -9.95
C LEU A 500 3.40 -36.86 -8.47
N PRO A 501 4.71 -36.72 -8.17
CA PRO A 501 5.16 -36.38 -6.83
C PRO A 501 4.45 -35.13 -6.30
N ILE A 502 3.97 -35.19 -5.07
CA ILE A 502 3.25 -34.07 -4.45
C ILE A 502 4.25 -32.97 -4.10
N VAL A 503 4.07 -31.79 -4.70
CA VAL A 503 4.93 -30.63 -4.45
C VAL A 503 4.36 -29.79 -3.30
N ARG A 504 3.26 -29.05 -3.51
CA ARG A 504 2.67 -28.14 -2.49
C ARG A 504 1.23 -28.46 -2.06
N SER A 505 0.59 -29.45 -2.67
CA SER A 505 -0.82 -29.79 -2.38
C SER A 505 -1.04 -30.31 -0.96
N ASP A 506 0.01 -30.80 -0.31
CA ASP A 506 0.05 -31.29 1.07
C ASP A 506 0.64 -30.27 2.06
N SER A 507 0.85 -29.00 1.65
CA SER A 507 1.39 -27.93 2.49
C SER A 507 0.63 -27.74 3.81
N ILE A 508 -0.66 -28.10 3.83
CA ILE A 508 -1.52 -28.04 5.01
C ILE A 508 -1.05 -28.99 6.14
N LEU A 509 -0.37 -30.09 5.80
CA LEU A 509 0.14 -31.07 6.76
C LEU A 509 1.20 -30.49 7.70
N TYR A 510 2.02 -29.55 7.21
CA TYR A 510 3.01 -28.85 8.03
C TYR A 510 2.38 -28.04 9.16
N TYR A 511 1.06 -27.80 9.10
CA TYR A 511 0.30 -27.06 10.11
C TYR A 511 -0.67 -27.94 10.93
N GLN A 512 -0.75 -29.25 10.68
CA GLN A 512 -1.73 -30.14 11.32
C GLN A 512 -1.28 -30.77 12.65
N GLY A 513 0.02 -30.92 12.89
CA GLY A 513 0.50 -31.85 13.94
C GLY A 513 1.06 -31.23 15.22
N HIS A 514 1.49 -29.97 15.20
CA HIS A 514 2.30 -29.43 16.29
C HIS A 514 1.98 -27.96 16.57
N ASN A 515 2.01 -27.62 17.86
CA ASN A 515 1.93 -26.23 18.27
C ASN A 515 3.19 -25.46 17.86
N PHE A 516 4.35 -26.13 17.70
CA PHE A 516 5.60 -25.49 17.26
C PHE A 516 6.02 -25.94 15.86
N SER A 517 6.41 -24.99 14.99
CA SER A 517 6.97 -25.27 13.66
C SER A 517 8.18 -24.39 13.35
N LEU A 518 9.16 -24.95 12.62
CA LEU A 518 10.26 -24.18 12.03
C LEU A 518 9.85 -23.68 10.65
N GLU A 519 9.58 -22.38 10.54
CA GLU A 519 9.08 -21.75 9.32
C GLU A 519 10.21 -21.45 8.35
N GLN A 520 11.28 -20.80 8.82
CA GLN A 520 12.43 -20.39 8.02
C GLN A 520 13.71 -20.51 8.85
N ALA A 521 14.82 -20.89 8.20
CA ALA A 521 16.16 -20.92 8.79
C ALA A 521 17.18 -20.91 7.66
N TYR A 522 17.58 -19.73 7.20
CA TYR A 522 18.47 -19.61 6.05
C TYR A 522 19.56 -18.54 6.24
N LEU A 523 20.62 -18.69 5.46
CA LEU A 523 21.67 -17.71 5.24
C LEU A 523 21.54 -17.19 3.81
N GLN A 524 21.81 -15.91 3.59
CA GLN A 524 21.94 -15.34 2.25
C GLN A 524 23.04 -14.29 2.19
N LYS A 525 23.59 -14.12 0.99
CA LYS A 525 24.53 -13.03 0.69
C LYS A 525 24.26 -12.49 -0.71
N GLY A 526 24.16 -11.18 -0.78
CA GLY A 526 23.98 -10.44 -2.02
C GLY A 526 25.26 -9.75 -2.48
N TYR A 527 25.37 -9.51 -3.78
CA TYR A 527 26.48 -8.82 -4.41
C TYR A 527 25.97 -7.86 -5.48
N ASN A 528 26.50 -6.64 -5.50
CA ASN A 528 26.47 -5.79 -6.69
C ASN A 528 27.71 -6.13 -7.52
N VAL A 529 27.50 -6.76 -8.68
CA VAL A 529 28.55 -7.18 -9.63
C VAL A 529 28.97 -6.01 -10.54
N GLY A 530 28.17 -4.94 -10.57
CA GLY A 530 28.37 -3.75 -11.38
C GLY A 530 27.65 -3.84 -12.72
N ARG A 531 27.58 -2.69 -13.41
CA ARG A 531 26.90 -2.54 -14.72
C ARG A 531 25.43 -2.99 -14.66
N GLY A 532 24.73 -2.70 -13.58
CA GLY A 532 23.34 -3.09 -13.34
C GLY A 532 23.12 -4.55 -12.96
N TRP A 533 24.17 -5.36 -12.72
CA TRP A 533 24.00 -6.75 -12.29
C TRP A 533 24.04 -6.90 -10.76
N TYR A 534 22.99 -7.48 -10.21
CA TYR A 534 22.87 -7.84 -8.81
C TYR A 534 22.68 -9.35 -8.70
N THR A 535 23.35 -10.00 -7.75
CA THR A 535 23.21 -11.44 -7.53
C THR A 535 22.99 -11.75 -6.07
N ARG A 536 22.27 -12.83 -5.79
CA ARG A 536 22.00 -13.31 -4.44
C ARG A 536 22.14 -14.82 -4.39
N PHE A 537 22.84 -15.29 -3.36
CA PHE A 537 22.95 -16.70 -3.02
C PHE A 537 22.31 -16.93 -1.67
N ALA A 538 21.51 -17.98 -1.54
CA ALA A 538 20.88 -18.36 -0.28
C ALA A 538 20.94 -19.87 -0.05
N LEU A 539 21.03 -20.29 1.21
CA LEU A 539 21.04 -21.68 1.62
C LEU A 539 20.31 -21.88 2.95
N GLY A 540 19.59 -22.99 3.09
CA GLY A 540 18.88 -23.36 4.32
C GLY A 540 17.40 -23.67 4.08
N TYR A 541 16.56 -23.46 5.08
CA TYR A 541 15.11 -23.64 5.00
C TYR A 541 14.43 -22.33 4.61
N PHE A 542 13.86 -22.30 3.41
CA PHE A 542 13.18 -21.13 2.86
C PHE A 542 11.70 -21.08 3.25
N GLU A 543 11.08 -22.24 3.44
CA GLU A 543 9.68 -22.39 3.82
C GLU A 543 9.46 -23.67 4.66
N PRO A 544 8.29 -23.85 5.31
CA PRO A 544 7.99 -25.07 6.08
C PRO A 544 8.22 -26.36 5.28
N ALA A 545 7.90 -26.33 3.98
CA ALA A 545 7.97 -27.51 3.12
C ALA A 545 9.32 -27.73 2.43
N TYR A 546 10.18 -26.73 2.31
CA TYR A 546 11.38 -26.83 1.45
C TYR A 546 12.61 -26.15 2.04
N GLY A 547 13.73 -26.80 1.81
CA GLY A 547 15.07 -26.26 2.06
C GLY A 547 16.05 -26.70 0.99
N GLY A 548 17.15 -25.96 0.85
CA GLY A 548 18.18 -26.25 -0.13
C GLY A 548 19.02 -25.03 -0.44
N ILE A 549 19.34 -24.84 -1.71
CA ILE A 549 20.12 -23.72 -2.23
C ILE A 549 19.30 -22.93 -3.24
N ALA A 550 19.49 -21.62 -3.26
CA ALA A 550 18.85 -20.72 -4.21
C ALA A 550 19.87 -19.70 -4.74
N PHE A 551 19.72 -19.37 -6.02
CA PHE A 551 20.49 -18.36 -6.72
C PHE A 551 19.55 -17.45 -7.48
N GLU A 552 19.80 -16.15 -7.38
CA GLU A 552 19.10 -15.12 -8.14
C GLU A 552 20.12 -14.18 -8.79
N SER A 553 19.80 -13.76 -10.01
CA SER A 553 20.53 -12.73 -10.75
C SER A 553 19.54 -11.75 -11.35
N LEU A 554 19.76 -10.47 -11.14
CA LEU A 554 18.93 -9.38 -11.61
C LEU A 554 19.79 -8.41 -12.42
N TYR A 555 19.43 -8.20 -13.69
CA TYR A 555 19.92 -7.10 -14.50
C TYR A 555 18.94 -5.94 -14.40
N TYR A 556 19.34 -4.89 -13.69
CA TYR A 556 18.60 -3.66 -13.53
C TYR A 556 19.54 -2.44 -13.63
N PRO A 557 19.78 -1.91 -14.84
CA PRO A 557 20.57 -0.70 -15.00
C PRO A 557 19.95 0.50 -14.30
N VAL A 558 20.77 1.31 -13.66
CA VAL A 558 20.32 2.52 -12.95
C VAL A 558 19.56 3.46 -13.89
N GLY A 559 18.39 3.91 -13.45
CA GLY A 559 17.52 4.79 -14.21
C GLY A 559 16.65 4.09 -15.25
N SER A 560 16.75 2.76 -15.38
CA SER A 560 15.88 1.98 -16.26
C SER A 560 14.46 1.84 -15.70
N SER A 561 13.46 1.80 -16.58
CA SER A 561 12.08 1.45 -16.27
C SER A 561 11.78 -0.05 -16.41
N TRP A 562 12.78 -0.86 -16.74
CA TRP A 562 12.68 -2.30 -16.93
C TRP A 562 13.84 -3.03 -16.26
N ALA A 563 13.61 -4.29 -15.87
CA ALA A 563 14.60 -5.18 -15.29
C ALA A 563 14.40 -6.61 -15.81
N LEU A 564 15.47 -7.41 -15.84
CA LEU A 564 15.42 -8.83 -16.19
C LEU A 564 16.00 -9.66 -15.05
N GLY A 565 15.24 -10.63 -14.55
CA GLY A 565 15.65 -11.50 -13.45
C GLY A 565 15.69 -12.97 -13.87
N ILE A 566 16.65 -13.71 -13.33
CA ILE A 566 16.75 -15.17 -13.40
C ILE A 566 16.85 -15.69 -11.98
N GLU A 567 16.01 -16.66 -11.64
CA GLU A 567 16.03 -17.37 -10.35
C GLU A 567 16.13 -18.87 -10.59
N ALA A 568 16.97 -19.54 -9.82
CA ALA A 568 17.11 -20.99 -9.83
C ALA A 568 17.26 -21.50 -8.39
N ALA A 569 16.49 -22.53 -8.04
CA ALA A 569 16.54 -23.15 -6.72
C ALA A 569 16.63 -24.68 -6.84
N GLY A 570 17.55 -25.27 -6.07
CA GLY A 570 17.66 -26.70 -5.87
C GLY A 570 17.20 -27.02 -4.46
N VAL A 571 16.01 -27.62 -4.32
CA VAL A 571 15.36 -27.84 -3.03
C VAL A 571 15.01 -29.30 -2.80
N LEU A 572 15.08 -29.70 -1.53
CA LEU A 572 14.55 -30.95 -1.01
C LEU A 572 13.31 -30.63 -0.19
N LYS A 573 12.29 -31.48 -0.34
CA LYS A 573 11.09 -31.40 0.48
C LYS A 573 11.44 -31.82 1.91
N ARG A 574 10.83 -31.18 2.90
CA ARG A 574 11.03 -31.43 4.34
C ARG A 574 10.04 -32.47 4.85
N THR A 575 10.44 -33.23 5.87
CA THR A 575 9.49 -34.05 6.63
C THR A 575 8.46 -33.16 7.34
N TYR A 576 7.22 -33.65 7.51
CA TYR A 576 6.17 -32.87 8.21
C TYR A 576 6.47 -32.63 9.69
N HIS A 577 7.40 -33.40 10.26
CA HIS A 577 7.80 -33.35 11.65
C HIS A 577 9.33 -33.28 11.74
N GLY A 578 9.81 -32.47 12.68
CA GLY A 578 11.25 -32.23 12.87
C GLY A 578 11.88 -31.31 11.81
N ALA A 579 13.18 -31.49 11.60
CA ALA A 579 14.00 -30.70 10.67
C ALA A 579 14.56 -31.57 9.52
N GLY A 580 14.00 -32.75 9.28
CA GLY A 580 14.46 -33.65 8.22
C GLY A 580 14.03 -33.22 6.81
N PHE A 581 14.59 -33.90 5.82
CA PHE A 581 14.16 -33.87 4.42
C PHE A 581 13.34 -35.13 4.11
#